data_AF-C3PIZ5-F1
#
_entry.id   AF-C3PIZ5-F1
#
_cell.length_a   1.000
_cell.length_b   1.000
_cell.length_c   1.000
_cell.angle_alpha   90.00
_cell.angle_beta   90.00
_cell.angle_gamma   90.00
#
_symmetry.space_group_name_H-M   'P 1'
#
loop_
_entity.id
_entity.type
_entity.pdbx_description
1 polymer ?
#
loop_
_entity_poly.entity_id
_entity_poly.type
_entity_poly.pdbx_seq_one_letter_code
_entity_poly.pdbx_strand_id
1 'polypeptide(L)'
;MLWHLYENNEDLSLHAASAELGVNRSSLYSWIKQYGTGKRARTKTLRDNAQATTDSERIRQLEKEVSKLREERDILRKAAKYFAEETRW
;
A
#
# COMPACT_ATOMS: atom_id res chain seq x y z
N MET A 1 16.17 4.84 28.84
CA MET A 1 17.17 4.72 27.76
C MET A 1 16.73 5.45 26.50
N LEU A 2 17.68 6.00 25.73
CA LEU A 2 17.43 6.93 24.61
C LEU A 2 16.68 6.33 23.41
N TRP A 3 16.65 5.01 23.22
CA TRP A 3 15.92 4.37 22.12
C TRP A 3 14.39 4.34 22.32
N HIS A 4 13.87 4.52 23.54
CA HIS A 4 12.42 4.51 23.79
C HIS A 4 11.70 5.66 23.08
N LEU A 5 12.37 6.81 22.88
CA LEU A 5 11.80 7.93 22.13
C LEU A 5 11.54 7.53 20.67
N TYR A 6 12.48 6.81 20.05
CA TYR A 6 12.31 6.31 18.68
C TYR A 6 11.23 5.23 18.58
N GLU A 7 11.08 4.39 19.61
CA GLU A 7 10.16 3.26 19.58
C GLU A 7 8.71 3.63 19.89
N ASN A 8 8.49 4.71 20.65
CA ASN A 8 7.15 5.20 20.97
C ASN A 8 6.61 6.23 19.97
N ASN A 9 7.46 6.83 19.14
CA ASN A 9 7.05 7.81 18.15
C ASN A 9 7.20 7.26 16.73
N GLU A 10 6.08 6.82 16.15
CA GLU A 10 6.06 6.16 14.84
C GLU A 10 6.37 7.11 13.68
N ASP A 11 6.14 8.42 13.87
CA ASP A 11 6.37 9.46 12.86
C ASP A 11 7.81 10.01 12.88
N LEU A 12 8.57 9.76 13.96
CA LEU A 12 9.93 10.26 14.07
C LEU A 12 10.88 9.44 13.20
N SER A 13 11.47 10.05 12.19
CA SER A 13 12.56 9.42 11.45
C SER A 13 13.75 9.16 12.36
N LEU A 14 14.55 8.13 12.04
CA LEU A 14 15.78 7.82 12.78
C LEU A 14 16.74 9.02 12.82
N HIS A 15 16.74 9.84 11.76
CA HIS A 15 17.52 11.06 11.68
C HIS A 15 17.00 12.15 12.66
N ALA A 16 15.70 12.42 12.64
CA ALA A 16 15.08 13.39 13.55
C ALA A 16 15.28 12.98 15.01
N ALA A 17 15.05 11.71 15.33
CA ALA A 17 15.29 11.17 16.67
C ALA A 17 16.77 11.31 17.08
N SER A 18 17.71 11.06 16.16
CA SER A 18 19.14 11.24 16.46
C SER A 18 19.51 12.70 16.72
N ALA A 19 18.92 13.64 15.97
CA ALA A 19 19.14 15.07 16.14
C ALA A 19 18.56 15.59 17.46
N GLU A 20 17.35 15.16 17.82
CA GLU A 20 16.67 15.55 19.06
C GLU A 20 17.40 15.00 20.30
N LEU A 21 17.90 13.78 20.21
CA LEU A 21 18.67 13.14 21.28
C LEU A 21 20.13 13.61 21.34
N GLY A 22 20.60 14.38 20.35
CA GLY A 22 22.00 14.82 20.26
C GLY A 22 23.00 13.67 20.09
N VAL A 23 22.57 12.52 19.54
CA VAL A 23 23.41 11.32 19.37
C VAL A 23 23.65 11.02 17.90
N ASN A 24 24.76 10.33 17.61
CA ASN A 24 25.01 9.86 16.27
C ASN A 24 23.94 8.83 15.84
N ARG A 25 23.45 8.97 14.60
CA ARG A 25 22.44 8.08 14.01
C ARG A 25 22.84 6.60 14.04
N SER A 26 24.11 6.27 13.80
CA SER A 26 24.63 4.91 13.80
C SER A 26 24.64 4.30 15.20
N SER A 27 24.90 5.11 16.24
CA SER A 27 24.82 4.69 17.64
C SER A 27 23.37 4.41 18.03
N LEU A 28 22.46 5.31 17.67
CA LEU A 28 21.02 5.11 17.90
C LEU A 28 20.51 3.85 17.19
N TYR A 29 20.93 3.62 15.94
CA TYR A 29 20.61 2.40 15.20
C TYR A 29 21.11 1.13 15.90
N SER A 30 22.36 1.15 16.38
CA SER A 30 22.95 0.02 17.10
C SER A 30 22.19 -0.28 18.38
N TRP A 31 21.79 0.74 19.14
CA TRP A 31 20.98 0.56 20.35
C TRP A 31 19.57 0.06 20.06
N ILE A 32 18.91 0.54 19.00
CA ILE A 32 17.62 0.01 18.57
C ILE A 32 17.74 -1.47 18.20
N LYS A 33 18.82 -1.86 17.52
CA LYS A 33 19.06 -3.27 17.14
C LYS A 33 19.35 -4.16 18.35
N GLN A 34 20.09 -3.65 19.34
CA GLN A 34 20.52 -4.43 20.52
C GLN A 34 19.47 -4.48 21.63
N TYR A 35 18.73 -3.39 21.83
CA TYR A 35 17.86 -3.21 23.00
C TYR A 35 16.42 -2.80 22.66
N GLY A 36 16.12 -2.56 21.39
CA GLY A 36 14.76 -2.25 20.96
C GLY A 36 13.83 -3.45 21.16
N THR A 37 12.56 -3.17 21.44
CA THR A 37 11.52 -4.21 21.65
C THR A 37 10.87 -4.71 20.35
N GLY A 38 11.29 -4.13 19.21
CA GLY A 38 10.72 -4.40 17.90
C GLY A 38 9.26 -3.96 17.76
N LYS A 39 8.72 -3.18 18.71
CA LYS A 39 7.31 -2.75 18.73
C LYS A 39 6.97 -2.00 17.45
N ARG A 40 7.75 -0.98 17.12
CA ARG A 40 7.56 -0.14 15.93
C ARG A 40 7.66 -0.94 14.63
N ALA A 41 8.58 -1.91 14.55
CA ALA A 41 8.68 -2.78 13.38
C ALA A 41 7.42 -3.64 13.21
N ARG A 42 6.89 -4.20 14.31
CA ARG A 42 5.63 -4.96 14.30
C ARG A 42 4.44 -4.10 13.92
N THR A 43 4.27 -2.90 14.49
CA THR A 43 3.15 -2.02 14.12
C THR A 43 3.19 -1.67 12.63
N LYS A 44 4.39 -1.35 12.11
CA LYS A 44 4.57 -1.09 10.68
C LYS A 44 4.17 -2.29 9.83
N THR A 45 4.64 -3.49 10.15
CA THR A 45 4.26 -4.70 9.39
C THR A 45 2.76 -4.99 9.43
N LEU A 46 2.09 -4.76 10.56
CA LEU A 46 0.64 -4.94 10.68
C LEU A 46 -0.12 -3.94 9.79
N ARG A 47 0.30 -2.67 9.80
CA ARG A 47 -0.27 -1.63 8.92
C ARG A 47 -0.05 -1.96 7.45
N ASP A 48 1.16 -2.33 7.07
CA ASP A 48 1.50 -2.64 5.68
C ASP A 48 0.71 -3.87 5.19
N ASN A 49 0.53 -4.88 6.05
CA ASN A 49 -0.33 -6.03 5.76
C ASN A 49 -1.81 -5.64 5.62
N ALA A 50 -2.33 -4.80 6.52
CA ALA A 50 -3.71 -4.31 6.44
C ALA A 50 -3.94 -3.52 5.13
N GLN A 51 -2.97 -2.68 4.75
CA GLN A 51 -3.03 -1.95 3.48
C GLN A 51 -3.03 -2.91 2.29
N ALA A 52 -2.13 -3.89 2.27
CA ALA A 52 -2.07 -4.91 1.23
C ALA A 52 -3.39 -5.70 1.10
N THR A 53 -4.03 -6.04 2.22
CA THR A 53 -5.35 -6.70 2.18
C THR A 53 -6.42 -5.79 1.55
N THR A 54 -6.47 -4.51 1.92
CA THR A 54 -7.46 -3.58 1.33
C THR A 54 -7.24 -3.34 -0.16
N ASP A 55 -5.98 -3.29 -0.60
CA ASP A 55 -5.67 -3.09 -2.01
C ASP A 55 -5.97 -4.36 -2.82
N SER A 56 -5.79 -5.54 -2.24
CA SER A 56 -6.16 -6.80 -2.89
C SER A 56 -7.66 -6.89 -3.18
N GLU A 57 -8.51 -6.41 -2.26
CA GLU A 57 -9.97 -6.36 -2.44
C GLU A 57 -10.37 -5.36 -3.53
N ARG A 58 -9.74 -4.18 -3.54
CA ARG A 58 -9.96 -3.16 -4.58
C ARG A 58 -9.58 -3.68 -5.95
N ILE A 59 -8.43 -4.34 -6.08
CA ILE A 59 -7.96 -4.93 -7.34
C ILE A 59 -8.98 -5.96 -7.85
N ARG A 60 -9.44 -6.88 -6.99
CA ARG A 60 -10.44 -7.89 -7.37
C ARG A 60 -11.75 -7.26 -7.86
N GLN A 61 -12.20 -6.19 -7.21
CA GLN A 61 -13.41 -5.47 -7.63
C GLN A 61 -13.23 -4.79 -8.99
N LEU A 62 -12.09 -4.11 -9.19
CA LEU A 62 -11.76 -3.45 -10.46
C LEU A 62 -11.62 -4.46 -11.60
N GLU A 63 -10.98 -5.60 -11.38
CA GLU A 63 -10.86 -6.67 -12.39
C GLU A 63 -12.24 -7.19 -12.83
N LYS A 64 -13.17 -7.36 -11.87
CA LYS A 64 -14.55 -7.77 -12.17
C LYS A 64 -15.29 -6.72 -12.99
N GLU A 65 -15.15 -5.44 -12.64
CA GLU A 65 -15.76 -4.33 -13.39
C GLU A 65 -15.19 -4.23 -14.80
N VAL A 66 -13.87 -4.34 -14.95
CA VAL A 66 -13.21 -4.34 -16.26
C VAL A 66 -13.68 -5.52 -17.12
N SER A 67 -13.83 -6.72 -16.56
CA SER A 67 -14.38 -7.86 -17.29
C SER A 67 -15.78 -7.57 -17.81
N LYS A 68 -16.67 -7.09 -16.93
CA LYS A 68 -18.06 -6.77 -17.28
C LYS A 68 -18.13 -5.70 -18.38
N LEU A 69 -17.38 -4.61 -18.24
CA LEU A 69 -17.35 -3.54 -19.24
C LEU A 69 -16.83 -4.01 -20.59
N ARG A 70 -15.86 -4.94 -20.62
CA ARG A 70 -15.36 -5.54 -21.85
C ARG A 70 -16.44 -6.37 -22.55
N GLU A 71 -17.17 -7.20 -21.79
CA GLU A 71 -18.29 -7.97 -22.31
C GLU A 71 -19.38 -7.07 -22.88
N GLU A 72 -19.79 -6.03 -22.16
CA GLU A 72 -20.76 -5.04 -22.63
C GLU A 72 -20.29 -4.36 -23.92
N ARG A 73 -19.03 -3.93 -23.98
CA ARG A 73 -18.42 -3.32 -25.18
C ARG A 73 -18.36 -4.29 -26.36
N ASP A 74 -18.16 -5.57 -26.11
CA ASP A 74 -18.16 -6.60 -27.15
C ASP A 74 -19.57 -6.84 -27.70
N ILE A 75 -20.59 -6.90 -26.83
CA ILE A 75 -22.00 -7.02 -27.22
C ILE A 75 -22.42 -5.83 -28.07
N LEU A 76 -22.15 -4.61 -27.61
CA LEU A 76 -22.51 -3.39 -28.34
C LEU A 76 -21.83 -3.32 -29.70
N ARG A 77 -20.56 -3.74 -29.81
CA ARG A 77 -19.85 -3.77 -31.09
C ARG A 77 -20.45 -4.79 -32.06
N LYS A 78 -20.85 -5.97 -31.56
CA LYS A 78 -21.55 -6.98 -32.37
C LYS A 78 -22.90 -6.45 -32.87
N ALA A 79 -23.67 -5.81 -31.99
CA ALA A 79 -24.94 -5.19 -32.36
C ALA A 79 -24.77 -4.10 -33.41
N ALA A 80 -23.80 -3.19 -33.22
CA ALA A 80 -23.50 -2.14 -34.19
C ALA A 80 -23.12 -2.70 -35.57
N LYS A 81 -22.33 -3.79 -35.60
CA LYS A 81 -21.98 -4.48 -36.85
C LYS A 81 -23.23 -5.07 -37.53
N TYR A 82 -24.06 -5.78 -36.79
CA TYR A 82 -25.31 -6.37 -37.29
C TYR A 82 -26.22 -5.29 -37.89
N PHE A 83 -26.47 -4.19 -37.17
CA PHE A 83 -27.30 -3.09 -37.68
C PHE A 83 -26.70 -2.42 -38.93
N ALA A 84 -25.38 -2.23 -38.98
CA ALA A 84 -24.74 -1.64 -40.16
C ALA A 84 -24.86 -2.54 -41.42
N GLU A 85 -24.87 -3.86 -41.25
CA GLU A 85 -25.11 -4.82 -42.32
C GLU A 85 -26.58 -4.82 -42.76
N GLU A 86 -27.52 -4.76 -41.82
CA GLU A 86 -28.97 -4.72 -42.09
C GLU A 86 -29.44 -3.42 -42.78
N THR A 87 -28.70 -2.32 -42.64
CA THR A 87 -29.05 -1.01 -43.24
C THR A 87 -28.43 -0.82 -44.64
N ARG A 88 -27.67 -1.80 -45.14
CA ARG A 88 -27.17 -1.85 -46.53
C ARG A 88 -28.18 -2.58 -47.42
N TRP A 89 -29.27 -1.92 -47.78
CA TRP A 89 -30.15 -2.28 -48.90
C TRP A 89 -30.49 -1.02 -49.70
#